data_AF-A0A352VZH6-F1
#
_entry.id   AF-A0A352VZH6-F1
#
_cell.length_a   1.000
_cell.length_b   1.000
_cell.length_c   1.000
_cell.angle_alpha   90.00
_cell.angle_beta   90.00
_cell.angle_gamma   90.00
#
_symmetry.space_group_name_H-M   'P 1'
#
loop_
_entity.id
_entity.type
_entity.pdbx_description
1 polymer ?
#
loop_
_entity_poly.entity_id
_entity_poly.type
_entity_poly.pdbx_seq_one_letter_code
_entity_poly.pdbx_strand_id
1 'polypeptide(L)'
;TAGRNPRSTVGTITEIYDFLRLLFARAGTPWCPDCHVPVESITRDTITDVVMENYQSVFIFIMAPVIIIRKGEYRKDLEKLKNSGFIRVRINGEIRELENEIKLGRYEKHTIEAVIDRVSCTNENRRRISESISRALDLADGKVSVIPADENGSAKEKYSIYSTKTSCPSCGHSIPKLEPPFFSFIPKSNDFASFALSKCSAFSC
;
A
#
# COMPACT_ATOMS: atom_id res chain seq x y z
N THR A 1 15.81 -41.40 -27.42
CA THR A 1 15.28 -41.21 -26.05
C THR A 1 15.75 -39.86 -25.54
N ALA A 2 14.89 -38.85 -25.55
CA ALA A 2 15.25 -37.51 -25.09
C ALA A 2 15.64 -37.56 -23.59
N GLY A 3 16.83 -37.05 -23.27
CA GLY A 3 17.43 -37.09 -21.94
C GLY A 3 16.54 -36.43 -20.89
N ARG A 4 16.34 -37.12 -19.76
CA ARG A 4 15.61 -36.62 -18.60
C ARG A 4 16.39 -35.48 -17.92
N ASN A 5 16.19 -34.25 -18.37
CA ASN A 5 16.45 -33.09 -17.52
C ASN A 5 15.20 -32.85 -16.68
N PRO A 6 15.24 -33.05 -15.35
CA PRO A 6 14.06 -32.88 -14.49
C PRO A 6 13.50 -31.46 -14.54
N ARG A 7 14.30 -30.46 -14.95
CA ARG A 7 13.91 -29.04 -15.01
C ARG A 7 13.23 -28.64 -16.32
N SER A 8 13.21 -29.51 -17.32
CA SER A 8 12.57 -29.25 -18.61
C SER A 8 11.09 -29.60 -18.54
N THR A 9 10.24 -28.58 -18.61
CA THR A 9 8.79 -28.73 -18.75
C THR A 9 8.37 -28.51 -20.20
N VAL A 10 7.14 -28.93 -20.56
CA VAL A 10 6.55 -28.62 -21.88
C VAL A 10 6.67 -27.13 -22.19
N GLY A 11 6.35 -26.26 -21.22
CA GLY A 11 6.43 -24.81 -21.39
C GLY A 11 7.85 -24.28 -21.64
N THR A 12 8.90 -24.93 -21.11
CA THR A 12 10.30 -24.56 -21.44
C THR A 12 10.73 -25.07 -22.81
N ILE A 13 10.19 -26.21 -23.26
CA ILE A 13 10.54 -26.79 -24.58
C ILE A 13 9.85 -26.01 -25.70
N THR A 14 8.62 -25.55 -25.48
CA THR A 14 7.83 -24.78 -26.45
C THR A 14 8.03 -23.27 -26.32
N GLU A 15 8.93 -22.81 -25.45
CA GLU A 15 9.18 -21.39 -25.12
C GLU A 15 7.98 -20.61 -24.56
N ILE A 16 6.80 -21.24 -24.42
CA ILE A 16 5.59 -20.64 -23.81
C ILE A 16 5.91 -20.06 -22.43
N TYR A 17 6.78 -20.72 -21.68
CA TYR A 17 7.19 -20.26 -20.36
C TYR A 17 7.92 -18.91 -20.39
N ASP A 18 8.73 -18.65 -21.41
CA ASP A 18 9.45 -17.37 -21.53
C ASP A 18 8.49 -16.23 -21.89
N PHE A 19 7.48 -16.51 -22.73
CA PHE A 19 6.38 -15.56 -22.98
C PHE A 19 5.57 -15.27 -21.73
N LEU A 20 5.25 -16.29 -20.92
CA LEU A 20 4.53 -16.10 -19.66
C LEU A 20 5.34 -15.24 -18.69
N ARG A 21 6.65 -15.48 -18.55
CA ARG A 21 7.53 -14.66 -17.70
C ARG A 21 7.55 -13.19 -18.14
N LEU A 22 7.59 -12.94 -19.44
CA LEU A 22 7.52 -11.58 -19.98
C LEU A 22 6.16 -10.94 -19.69
N LEU A 23 5.07 -11.69 -19.90
CA LEU A 23 3.70 -11.24 -19.65
C LEU A 23 3.51 -10.85 -18.17
N PHE A 24 3.89 -11.73 -17.24
CA PHE A 24 3.76 -11.45 -15.81
C PHE A 24 4.64 -10.28 -15.34
N ALA A 25 5.84 -10.13 -15.92
CA ALA A 25 6.70 -9.00 -15.58
C ALA A 25 6.20 -7.64 -16.09
N ARG A 26 5.44 -7.62 -17.19
CA ARG A 26 5.01 -6.38 -17.84
C ARG A 26 3.56 -5.99 -17.56
N ALA A 27 2.68 -6.98 -17.43
CA ALA A 27 1.23 -6.78 -17.25
C ALA A 27 0.71 -7.38 -15.94
N GLY A 28 1.57 -8.01 -15.14
CA GLY A 28 1.19 -8.52 -13.82
C GLY A 28 1.07 -7.39 -12.79
N THR A 29 -0.02 -7.39 -12.05
CA THR A 29 -0.18 -6.54 -10.87
C THR A 29 0.40 -7.30 -9.66
N PRO A 30 1.41 -6.76 -8.95
CA PRO A 30 1.96 -7.43 -7.78
C PRO A 30 1.00 -7.29 -6.59
N TRP A 31 0.77 -8.38 -5.86
CA TRP A 31 -0.04 -8.40 -4.65
C TRP A 31 0.83 -8.70 -3.43
N CYS A 32 0.57 -8.04 -2.31
CA CYS A 32 1.22 -8.36 -1.05
C CYS A 32 0.75 -9.75 -0.56
N PRO A 33 1.66 -10.69 -0.23
CA PRO A 33 1.28 -12.03 0.20
C PRO A 33 0.59 -12.05 1.58
N ASP A 34 0.91 -11.09 2.45
CA ASP A 34 0.34 -11.02 3.79
C ASP A 34 -1.00 -10.25 3.79
N CYS A 35 -1.05 -9.14 3.06
CA CYS A 35 -2.18 -8.19 3.12
C CYS A 35 -3.17 -8.34 1.96
N HIS A 36 -2.81 -9.05 0.89
CA HIS A 36 -3.65 -9.21 -0.31
C HIS A 36 -4.12 -7.87 -0.88
N VAL A 37 -3.23 -6.87 -0.90
CA VAL A 37 -3.46 -5.56 -1.54
C VAL A 37 -2.48 -5.37 -2.71
N PRO A 38 -2.88 -4.66 -3.77
CA PRO A 38 -1.99 -4.37 -4.90
C PRO A 38 -0.83 -3.45 -4.47
N VAL A 39 0.36 -3.69 -5.03
CA VAL A 39 1.59 -2.94 -4.74
C VAL A 39 2.05 -2.21 -6.00
N GLU A 40 1.34 -1.14 -6.34
CA GLU A 40 1.66 -0.32 -7.50
C GLU A 40 2.12 1.06 -7.06
N SER A 41 3.19 1.55 -7.67
CA SER A 41 3.59 2.94 -7.51
C SER A 41 2.70 3.80 -8.41
N ILE A 42 1.80 4.56 -7.80
CA ILE A 42 0.88 5.44 -8.51
C ILE A 42 1.37 6.89 -8.33
N THR A 43 1.23 7.72 -9.37
CA THR A 43 1.62 9.14 -9.26
C THR A 43 0.60 9.93 -8.43
N ARG A 44 0.99 11.09 -7.90
CA ARG A 44 0.09 11.95 -7.11
C ARG A 44 -1.18 12.34 -7.87
N ASP A 45 -1.02 12.65 -9.15
CA ASP A 45 -2.13 13.04 -10.03
C ASP A 45 -3.06 11.85 -10.29
N THR A 46 -2.49 10.68 -10.58
CA THR A 46 -3.27 9.45 -10.78
C THR A 46 -4.01 9.04 -9.50
N ILE A 47 -3.44 9.21 -8.30
CA ILE A 47 -4.17 8.97 -7.03
C ILE A 47 -5.36 9.92 -6.94
N THR A 48 -5.18 11.19 -7.31
CA THR A 48 -6.27 12.16 -7.32
C THR A 48 -7.38 11.72 -8.27
N ASP A 49 -7.05 11.28 -9.47
CA ASP A 49 -8.03 10.77 -10.45
C ASP A 49 -8.80 9.56 -9.92
N VAL A 50 -8.09 8.57 -9.38
CA VAL A 50 -8.70 7.35 -8.82
C VAL A 50 -9.61 7.67 -7.64
N VAL A 51 -9.23 8.64 -6.79
CA VAL A 51 -10.09 9.09 -5.68
C VAL A 51 -11.34 9.79 -6.21
N MET A 52 -11.21 10.63 -7.24
CA MET A 52 -12.34 11.32 -7.86
C MET A 52 -13.35 10.35 -8.50
N GLU A 53 -12.85 9.28 -9.13
CA GLU A 53 -13.68 8.25 -9.76
C GLU A 53 -14.39 7.36 -8.72
N ASN A 54 -13.68 6.93 -7.68
CA ASN A 54 -14.21 5.99 -6.69
C ASN A 54 -15.21 6.61 -5.69
N TYR A 55 -15.11 7.91 -5.43
CA TYR A 55 -15.86 8.57 -4.35
C TYR A 55 -16.79 9.68 -4.82
N GLN A 56 -17.18 9.67 -6.10
CA GLN A 56 -17.97 10.72 -6.73
C GLN A 56 -19.22 11.09 -5.90
N SER A 57 -19.36 12.39 -5.61
CA SER A 57 -20.49 12.98 -4.86
C SER A 57 -20.60 12.51 -3.39
N VAL A 58 -19.54 11.95 -2.80
CA VAL A 58 -19.49 11.56 -1.38
C VAL A 58 -18.51 12.46 -0.62
N PHE A 59 -18.76 12.70 0.68
CA PHE A 59 -17.74 13.31 1.54
C PHE A 59 -16.62 12.31 1.78
N ILE A 60 -15.37 12.77 1.77
CA ILE A 60 -14.20 11.94 2.05
C ILE A 60 -13.35 12.58 3.13
N PHE A 61 -12.79 11.73 4.00
CA PHE A 61 -11.66 12.06 4.85
C PHE A 61 -10.37 11.69 4.12
N ILE A 62 -9.49 12.66 3.99
CA ILE A 62 -8.13 12.47 3.50
C ILE A 62 -7.21 12.48 4.72
N MET A 63 -6.46 11.39 4.88
CA MET A 63 -5.62 11.15 6.05
C MET A 63 -4.22 10.70 5.66
N ALA A 64 -3.27 10.99 6.54
CA ALA A 64 -1.89 10.55 6.43
C ALA A 64 -1.61 9.43 7.44
N PRO A 65 -1.41 8.17 7.01
CA PRO A 65 -1.13 7.06 7.90
C PRO A 65 0.34 7.09 8.38
N VAL A 66 0.60 7.86 9.44
CA VAL A 66 1.95 8.08 10.00
C VAL A 66 2.50 6.79 10.60
N ILE A 67 1.65 6.02 11.28
CA ILE A 67 2.01 4.75 11.92
C ILE A 67 1.00 3.69 11.51
N ILE A 68 1.47 2.52 11.08
CA ILE A 68 0.60 1.44 10.60
C ILE A 68 0.99 0.12 11.28
N ILE A 69 0.10 -0.46 12.07
CA ILE A 69 0.20 -1.80 12.66
C ILE A 69 1.54 -2.02 13.41
N ARG A 70 1.99 -1.01 14.17
CA ARG A 70 3.25 -1.08 14.93
C ARG A 70 3.03 -0.95 16.43
N LYS A 71 3.88 -1.60 17.23
CA LYS A 71 3.81 -1.55 18.69
C LYS A 71 4.49 -0.31 19.26
N GLY A 72 3.84 0.38 20.20
CA GLY A 72 4.43 1.53 20.89
C GLY A 72 3.41 2.51 21.46
N GLU A 73 3.88 3.43 22.31
CA GLU A 73 3.02 4.45 22.94
C GLU A 73 2.87 5.74 22.11
N TYR A 74 3.78 5.99 21.16
CA TYR A 74 3.76 7.11 20.20
C TYR A 74 3.50 8.53 20.74
N ARG A 75 3.76 8.79 22.03
CA ARG A 75 3.55 10.12 22.65
C ARG A 75 4.25 11.25 21.89
N LYS A 76 5.52 11.04 21.51
CA LYS A 76 6.31 12.01 20.74
C LYS A 76 5.73 12.28 19.36
N ASP A 77 5.14 11.27 18.71
CA ASP A 77 4.58 11.43 17.37
C ASP A 77 3.23 12.15 17.43
N LEU A 78 2.41 11.87 18.45
CA LEU A 78 1.18 12.61 18.73
C LEU A 78 1.46 14.09 19.09
N GLU A 79 2.48 14.35 19.90
CA GLU A 79 2.93 15.72 20.21
C GLU A 79 3.42 16.46 18.98
N LYS A 80 4.18 15.80 18.10
CA LYS A 80 4.59 16.39 16.81
C LYS A 80 3.39 16.77 15.96
N LEU A 81 2.40 15.88 15.84
CA LEU A 81 1.17 16.17 15.09
C LEU A 81 0.41 17.36 15.69
N LYS A 82 0.30 17.42 17.02
CA LYS A 82 -0.31 18.56 17.72
C LYS A 82 0.44 19.86 17.42
N ASN A 83 1.77 19.85 17.49
CA ASN A 83 2.61 21.01 17.21
C ASN A 83 2.58 21.43 15.73
N SER A 84 2.32 20.50 14.82
CA SER A 84 2.10 20.78 13.39
C SER A 84 0.70 21.34 13.10
N GLY A 85 -0.15 21.54 14.11
CA GLY A 85 -1.47 22.16 13.97
C GLY A 85 -2.60 21.19 13.60
N PHE A 86 -2.38 19.87 13.71
CA PHE A 86 -3.46 18.90 13.51
C PHE A 86 -4.40 18.89 14.71
N ILE A 87 -5.70 18.89 14.44
CA ILE A 87 -6.75 18.86 15.48
C ILE A 87 -7.26 17.43 15.71
N ARG A 88 -7.32 16.62 14.66
CA ARG A 88 -7.93 15.29 14.67
C ARG A 88 -6.98 14.21 14.18
N VAL A 89 -7.04 13.06 14.83
CA VAL A 89 -6.32 11.84 14.46
C VAL A 89 -7.27 10.66 14.48
N ARG A 90 -7.10 9.73 13.55
CA ARG A 90 -7.76 8.43 13.57
C ARG A 90 -6.81 7.42 14.18
N ILE A 91 -7.21 6.81 15.28
CA ILE A 91 -6.43 5.80 16.00
C ILE A 91 -7.24 4.52 16.04
N ASN A 92 -6.69 3.44 15.51
CA ASN A 92 -7.32 2.12 15.50
C ASN A 92 -8.77 2.13 14.92
N GLY A 93 -9.04 3.04 13.98
CA GLY A 93 -10.36 3.18 13.36
C GLY A 93 -11.23 4.31 13.94
N GLU A 94 -10.90 4.82 15.12
CA GLU A 94 -11.68 5.86 15.80
C GLU A 94 -11.07 7.24 15.62
N ILE A 95 -11.87 8.21 15.19
CA ILE A 95 -11.43 9.61 15.10
C ILE A 95 -11.52 10.25 16.49
N ARG A 96 -10.41 10.81 16.95
CA ARG A 96 -10.26 11.48 18.25
C ARG A 96 -9.60 12.84 18.06
N GLU A 97 -9.86 13.75 18.99
CA GLU A 97 -9.22 15.08 19.02
C GLU A 97 -7.88 15.02 19.77
N LEU A 98 -6.85 15.64 19.19
CA LEU A 98 -5.48 15.71 19.73
C LEU A 98 -5.36 16.59 20.98
N GLU A 99 -6.38 17.40 21.28
CA GLU A 99 -6.42 18.18 22.52
C GLU A 99 -6.57 17.30 23.75
N ASN A 100 -7.33 16.21 23.62
CA ASN A 100 -7.53 15.24 24.69
C ASN A 100 -6.29 14.39 24.93
N GLU A 101 -6.08 13.94 26.16
CA GLU A 101 -4.96 13.06 26.48
C GLU A 101 -5.21 11.67 25.88
N ILE A 102 -4.36 11.26 24.93
CA ILE A 102 -4.43 9.95 24.26
C ILE A 102 -3.31 9.06 24.81
N LYS A 103 -3.69 7.97 25.50
CA LYS A 103 -2.77 6.95 26.01
C LYS A 103 -2.87 5.69 25.15
N LEU A 104 -1.73 5.22 24.64
CA LEU A 104 -1.60 4.02 23.83
C LEU A 104 -0.74 2.99 24.57
N GLY A 105 -1.05 1.70 24.41
CA GLY A 105 -0.36 0.61 25.08
C GLY A 105 0.98 0.30 24.41
N ARG A 106 2.07 0.26 25.18
CA ARG A 106 3.42 0.00 24.64
C ARG A 106 3.55 -1.31 23.86
N TYR A 107 2.80 -2.34 24.26
CA TYR A 107 2.90 -3.70 23.70
C TYR A 107 1.83 -4.02 22.66
N GLU A 108 0.91 -3.09 22.41
CA GLU A 108 -0.20 -3.24 21.49
C GLU A 108 0.12 -2.64 20.13
N LYS A 109 -0.43 -3.22 19.06
CA LYS A 109 -0.26 -2.67 17.71
C LYS A 109 -1.27 -1.54 17.52
N HIS A 110 -0.77 -0.39 17.07
CA HIS A 110 -1.61 0.76 16.76
C HIS A 110 -1.44 1.19 15.30
N THR A 111 -2.51 1.75 14.76
CA THR A 111 -2.51 2.50 13.50
C THR A 111 -2.95 3.93 13.82
N ILE A 112 -2.13 4.92 13.45
CA ILE A 112 -2.35 6.34 13.70
C ILE A 112 -2.32 7.06 12.37
N GLU A 113 -3.43 7.73 12.06
CA GLU A 113 -3.60 8.49 10.83
C GLU A 113 -3.96 9.94 11.17
N ALA A 114 -3.21 10.91 10.66
CA ALA A 114 -3.52 12.32 10.85
C ALA A 114 -4.63 12.74 9.89
N VAL A 115 -5.70 13.35 10.38
CA VAL A 115 -6.79 13.84 9.55
C VAL A 115 -6.39 15.19 8.96
N ILE A 116 -6.27 15.25 7.63
CA ILE A 116 -5.81 16.45 6.92
C ILE A 116 -6.99 17.28 6.46
N ASP A 117 -7.96 16.64 5.83
CA ASP A 117 -9.11 17.35 5.27
C ASP A 117 -10.37 16.47 5.26
N ARG A 118 -11.51 17.14 5.32
CA ARG A 118 -12.84 16.57 5.06
C ARG A 118 -13.46 17.40 3.95
N VAL A 119 -13.70 16.78 2.81
CA VAL A 119 -14.14 17.50 1.60
C VAL A 119 -15.13 16.66 0.81
N SER A 120 -16.10 17.31 0.17
CA SER A 120 -16.98 16.62 -0.80
C SER A 120 -16.22 16.35 -2.09
N CYS A 121 -16.32 15.13 -2.58
CA CYS A 121 -15.66 14.70 -3.80
C CYS A 121 -16.46 15.16 -5.03
N THR A 122 -16.24 16.42 -5.41
CA THR A 122 -16.83 17.08 -6.58
C THR A 122 -15.74 17.70 -7.46
N ASN A 123 -16.02 17.88 -8.75
CA ASN A 123 -15.04 18.45 -9.69
C ASN A 123 -14.54 19.84 -9.29
N GLU A 124 -15.40 20.65 -8.66
CA GLU A 124 -15.05 21.96 -8.11
C GLU A 124 -13.96 21.86 -7.03
N ASN A 125 -14.01 20.80 -6.21
CA ASN A 125 -13.07 20.55 -5.12
C ASN A 125 -11.81 19.79 -5.55
N ARG A 126 -11.68 19.42 -6.84
CA ARG A 126 -10.56 18.61 -7.33
C ARG A 126 -9.19 19.19 -6.96
N ARG A 127 -9.01 20.51 -7.09
CA ARG A 127 -7.75 21.18 -6.72
C ARG A 127 -7.46 21.04 -5.23
N ARG A 128 -8.46 21.25 -4.38
CA ARG A 128 -8.34 21.10 -2.92
C ARG A 128 -8.01 19.65 -2.54
N ILE A 129 -8.64 18.67 -3.18
CA ILE A 129 -8.38 17.24 -2.97
C ILE A 129 -6.93 16.91 -3.34
N SER A 130 -6.45 17.39 -4.50
CA SER A 130 -5.06 17.20 -4.93
C SER A 130 -4.04 17.80 -3.95
N GLU A 131 -4.29 19.02 -3.46
CA GLU A 131 -3.45 19.67 -2.45
C GLU A 131 -3.44 18.89 -1.12
N SER A 132 -4.61 18.41 -0.67
CA SER A 132 -4.74 17.60 0.54
C SER A 132 -4.08 16.22 0.42
N ILE A 133 -4.19 15.56 -0.74
CA ILE A 133 -3.49 14.30 -1.04
C ILE A 133 -1.97 14.53 -1.03
N SER A 134 -1.49 15.62 -1.64
CA SER A 134 -0.06 15.92 -1.68
C SER A 134 0.50 16.12 -0.28
N ARG A 135 -0.19 16.89 0.57
CA ARG A 135 0.17 17.05 2.00
C ARG A 135 0.16 15.71 2.75
N ALA A 136 -0.78 14.83 2.44
CA ALA A 136 -0.85 13.51 3.08
C ALA A 136 0.34 12.63 2.74
N LEU A 137 0.67 12.58 1.45
CA LEU A 137 1.81 11.84 0.94
C LEU A 137 3.12 12.37 1.53
N ASP A 138 3.28 13.69 1.65
CA ASP A 138 4.49 14.28 2.22
C ASP A 138 4.62 13.99 3.72
N LEU A 139 3.51 13.92 4.47
CA LEU A 139 3.52 13.63 5.91
C LEU A 139 3.73 12.14 6.23
N ALA A 140 3.17 11.23 5.42
CA ALA A 140 3.20 9.79 5.65
C ALA A 140 4.12 9.03 4.68
N ASP A 141 5.21 9.68 4.25
CA ASP A 141 6.30 9.06 3.48
C ASP A 141 5.80 8.34 2.20
N GLY A 142 4.95 9.04 1.44
CA GLY A 142 4.38 8.57 0.19
C GLY A 142 3.10 7.74 0.33
N LYS A 143 2.42 7.78 1.48
CA LYS A 143 1.15 7.06 1.70
C LYS A 143 0.00 8.02 2.01
N VAL A 144 -1.21 7.65 1.59
CA VAL A 144 -2.43 8.39 1.90
C VAL A 144 -3.57 7.40 2.12
N SER A 145 -4.38 7.62 3.16
CA SER A 145 -5.61 6.88 3.39
C SER A 145 -6.83 7.75 3.12
N VAL A 146 -7.82 7.17 2.44
CA VAL A 146 -9.07 7.84 2.05
C VAL A 146 -10.23 7.01 2.54
N ILE A 147 -11.14 7.65 3.26
CA ILE A 147 -12.32 7.00 3.83
C ILE A 147 -13.56 7.81 3.46
N PRO A 148 -14.61 7.19 2.90
CA PRO A 148 -15.87 7.87 2.69
C PRO A 148 -16.53 8.19 4.04
N ALA A 149 -17.02 9.40 4.15
CA ALA A 149 -17.78 9.91 5.27
C ALA A 149 -19.23 10.09 4.86
N ASP A 150 -20.15 9.81 5.78
CA ASP A 150 -21.54 10.22 5.63
C ASP A 150 -21.68 11.74 5.82
N GLU A 151 -22.82 12.29 5.42
CA GLU A 151 -23.14 13.73 5.60
C GLU A 151 -22.99 14.17 7.06
N ASN A 152 -23.32 13.26 7.99
CA ASN A 152 -23.20 13.45 9.44
C ASN A 152 -21.76 13.37 9.99
N GLY A 153 -20.77 13.06 9.15
CA GLY A 153 -19.35 12.98 9.54
C GLY A 153 -18.90 11.62 10.07
N SER A 154 -19.78 10.61 10.07
CA SER A 154 -19.42 9.23 10.40
C SER A 154 -18.56 8.63 9.30
N ALA A 155 -17.40 8.09 9.67
CA ALA A 155 -16.50 7.41 8.74
C ALA A 155 -16.98 5.97 8.48
N LYS A 156 -17.09 5.56 7.21
CA LYS A 156 -17.43 4.16 6.87
C LYS A 156 -16.25 3.22 7.12
N GLU A 157 -16.54 1.93 7.26
CA GLU A 157 -15.53 0.89 7.52
C GLU A 157 -14.57 0.67 6.34
N LYS A 158 -15.03 0.91 5.11
CA LYS A 158 -14.21 0.69 3.91
C LYS A 158 -13.24 1.84 3.72
N TYR A 159 -11.97 1.60 4.05
CA TYR A 159 -10.86 2.52 3.80
C TYR A 159 -10.00 2.06 2.63
N SER A 160 -9.53 3.00 1.82
CA SER A 160 -8.59 2.75 0.73
C SER A 160 -7.26 3.41 1.08
N ILE A 161 -6.16 2.68 0.92
CA ILE A 161 -4.81 3.24 1.08
C ILE A 161 -4.12 3.26 -0.29
N TYR A 162 -3.56 4.41 -0.64
CA TYR A 162 -2.75 4.59 -1.83
C TYR A 162 -1.29 4.88 -1.43
N SER A 163 -0.36 4.50 -2.31
CA SER A 163 1.07 4.67 -2.11
C SER A 163 1.74 5.12 -3.40
N THR A 164 2.66 6.08 -3.29
CA THR A 164 3.57 6.45 -4.40
C THR A 164 4.81 5.56 -4.45
N LYS A 165 5.03 4.74 -3.42
CA LYS A 165 6.16 3.81 -3.32
C LYS A 165 5.76 2.40 -3.76
N THR A 166 6.71 1.64 -4.29
CA THR A 166 6.61 0.20 -4.59
C THR A 166 6.70 -0.64 -3.30
N SER A 167 5.84 -0.34 -2.34
CA SER A 167 5.76 -1.04 -1.07
C SER A 167 4.30 -1.18 -0.67
N CYS A 168 3.97 -2.31 -0.04
CA CYS A 168 2.63 -2.57 0.43
C CYS A 168 2.16 -1.40 1.32
N PRO A 169 1.03 -0.76 1.00
CA PRO A 169 0.53 0.38 1.77
C PRO A 169 0.28 -0.01 3.24
N SER A 170 -0.25 -1.21 3.47
CA SER A 170 -0.70 -1.68 4.79
C SER A 170 0.42 -2.20 5.69
N CYS A 171 1.33 -3.06 5.21
CA CYS A 171 2.40 -3.62 6.05
C CYS A 171 3.78 -3.01 5.80
N GLY A 172 3.96 -2.27 4.70
CA GLY A 172 5.26 -1.71 4.32
C GLY A 172 6.21 -2.72 3.68
N HIS A 173 5.77 -3.94 3.35
CA HIS A 173 6.57 -4.91 2.62
C HIS A 173 6.95 -4.36 1.24
N SER A 174 8.24 -4.17 0.98
CA SER A 174 8.71 -3.72 -0.34
C SER A 174 8.72 -4.88 -1.31
N ILE A 175 8.08 -4.68 -2.47
CA ILE A 175 8.13 -5.65 -3.56
C ILE A 175 9.15 -5.10 -4.58
N PRO A 176 10.14 -5.92 -4.99
CA PRO A 176 11.08 -5.49 -6.02
C PRO A 176 10.33 -5.27 -7.33
N LYS A 177 10.91 -4.45 -8.21
CA LYS A 177 10.35 -4.25 -9.55
C LYS A 177 10.19 -5.60 -10.25
N LEU A 178 9.02 -5.84 -10.84
CA LEU A 178 8.77 -7.08 -11.56
C LEU A 178 9.62 -7.13 -12.83
N GLU A 179 10.48 -8.14 -12.90
CA GLU A 179 11.34 -8.42 -14.03
C GLU A 179 11.19 -9.90 -14.44
N PRO A 180 11.33 -10.25 -15.73
CA PRO A 180 11.18 -11.64 -16.19
C PRO A 180 12.04 -12.69 -15.46
N PRO A 181 13.24 -12.37 -14.90
CA PRO A 181 14.00 -13.31 -14.08
C PRO A 181 13.29 -13.76 -12.80
N PHE A 182 12.50 -12.88 -12.14
CA PHE A 182 11.80 -13.21 -10.90
C PHE A 182 10.81 -14.36 -11.06
N PHE A 183 10.25 -14.50 -12.27
CA PHE A 183 9.28 -15.55 -12.61
C PHE A 183 9.94 -16.85 -13.08
N SER A 184 11.27 -16.96 -13.04
CA SER A 184 12.00 -18.18 -13.40
C SER A 184 12.15 -19.14 -12.20
N PHE A 185 11.74 -20.40 -12.36
CA PHE A 185 12.07 -21.48 -11.42
C PHE A 185 13.40 -22.17 -11.75
N ILE A 186 14.05 -21.78 -12.85
CA ILE A 186 15.35 -22.31 -13.28
C ILE A 186 16.43 -21.41 -12.68
N PRO A 187 17.28 -21.91 -11.76
CA PRO A 187 18.32 -21.09 -11.15
C PRO A 187 19.34 -20.65 -12.21
N LYS A 188 19.71 -19.37 -12.21
CA LYS A 188 20.94 -18.90 -12.88
C LYS A 188 22.10 -19.01 -11.90
N SER A 189 23.29 -19.35 -12.40
CA SER A 189 24.49 -19.65 -11.61
C SER A 189 25.10 -18.45 -10.89
N ASN A 190 24.59 -17.25 -11.08
CA ASN A 190 24.90 -16.05 -10.30
C ASN A 190 23.71 -15.09 -10.46
N ASP A 191 22.97 -14.86 -9.37
CA ASP A 191 22.39 -13.58 -8.96
C ASP A 191 21.14 -13.78 -8.11
N PHE A 192 21.10 -12.99 -7.04
CA PHE A 192 20.08 -12.95 -6.02
C PHE A 192 18.72 -12.61 -6.62
N ALA A 193 17.68 -13.29 -6.11
CA ALA A 193 16.25 -13.00 -6.31
C ALA A 193 15.52 -13.68 -7.48
N SER A 194 15.75 -14.98 -7.71
CA SER A 194 14.64 -15.83 -8.17
C SER A 194 13.67 -16.05 -7.00
N PHE A 195 12.35 -15.90 -7.20
CA PHE A 195 11.31 -16.43 -6.29
C PHE A 195 11.26 -17.96 -6.33
N ALA A 196 12.42 -18.62 -6.40
CA ALA A 196 12.53 -20.03 -6.09
C ALA A 196 12.17 -20.17 -4.61
N LEU A 197 11.05 -20.84 -4.34
CA LEU A 197 10.55 -21.10 -3.00
C LEU A 197 11.70 -21.56 -2.10
N SER A 198 12.04 -20.76 -1.09
CA SER A 198 13.17 -21.02 -0.18
C SER A 198 13.07 -22.33 0.59
N LYS A 199 11.90 -23.00 0.54
CA LYS A 199 11.65 -24.29 1.18
C LYS A 199 11.79 -25.51 0.28
N CYS A 200 11.82 -25.35 -1.03
CA CYS A 200 12.08 -26.44 -1.97
C CYS A 200 12.97 -25.89 -3.07
N SER A 201 14.23 -26.29 -3.08
CA SER A 201 15.12 -26.14 -4.24
C SER A 201 14.62 -27.00 -5.40
N ALA A 202 13.45 -26.69 -5.94
CA ALA A 202 12.71 -27.24 -7.07
C ALA A 202 12.59 -28.78 -7.23
N PHE A 203 13.35 -29.61 -6.50
CA PHE A 203 13.55 -31.03 -6.80
C PHE A 203 13.97 -31.90 -5.60
N SER A 204 13.72 -31.47 -4.35
CA SER A 204 13.98 -32.32 -3.18
C SER A 204 12.81 -32.26 -2.20
N CYS A 205 11.84 -33.16 -2.42
CA CYS A 205 11.11 -33.85 -1.35
C CYS A 205 11.74 -35.24 -1.21
#